data_AF-A0A255ECZ3-F1
#
_entry.id   AF-A0A255ECZ3-F1
#
_cell.length_a   1.000
_cell.length_b   1.000
_cell.length_c   1.000
_cell.angle_alpha   90.00
_cell.angle_beta   90.00
_cell.angle_gamma   90.00
#
_symmetry.space_group_name_H-M   'P 1'
#
loop_
_entity.id
_entity.type
_entity.pdbx_description
1 polymer ?
#
loop_
_entity_poly.entity_id
_entity_poly.type
_entity_poly.pdbx_seq_one_letter_code
_entity_poly.pdbx_strand_id
1 'polypeptide(L)'
;MDPNAPRENRASCAADGAADGVIDNIATCIGNRGGGGGSAAPAPPTTEQINLHLSETVKLPAGTPVLGPDPSINEWNMAVVGYPYWLWTEDPEAFDHGISLAGITVDSHAEIKQVVFDVGDPEVAPIRCTTTTPWRKGVPAGTPSPNCGFRYLNPGHHELTATTTWLITWSSNTGQSGSFEIEVTASQTIRVGELESVIIG
;
A
#
# COMPACT_ATOMS: atom_id res chain seq x y z
N MET A 1 -53.15 60.36 -12.00
CA MET A 1 -52.07 59.53 -11.47
C MET A 1 -52.17 58.18 -12.16
N ASP A 2 -51.32 57.93 -13.15
CA ASP A 2 -50.92 56.61 -13.66
C ASP A 2 -49.92 56.85 -14.83
N PRO A 3 -49.10 55.91 -15.36
CA PRO A 3 -49.08 54.45 -15.15
C PRO A 3 -47.66 53.82 -15.19
N ASN A 4 -46.61 54.56 -14.81
CA ASN A 4 -45.23 54.18 -15.17
C ASN A 4 -44.50 53.32 -14.11
N ALA A 5 -45.21 52.36 -13.53
CA ALA A 5 -44.58 51.25 -12.80
C ALA A 5 -44.12 50.17 -13.80
N PRO A 6 -42.84 49.75 -13.81
CA PRO A 6 -42.37 48.70 -14.70
C PRO A 6 -43.00 47.34 -14.35
N ARG A 7 -43.42 46.63 -15.41
CA ARG A 7 -44.07 45.31 -15.37
C ARG A 7 -43.11 44.25 -14.81
N GLU A 8 -43.58 43.49 -13.82
CA GLU A 8 -42.91 42.28 -13.33
C GLU A 8 -42.83 41.23 -14.46
N ASN A 9 -41.59 40.88 -14.87
CA ASN A 9 -41.33 39.69 -15.66
C ASN A 9 -41.47 38.46 -14.75
N ARG A 10 -42.70 38.00 -14.54
CA ARG A 10 -42.98 36.68 -13.99
C ARG A 10 -42.53 35.62 -14.99
N ALA A 11 -41.44 34.93 -14.69
CA ALA A 11 -41.18 33.61 -15.26
C ALA A 11 -42.31 32.69 -14.79
N SER A 12 -43.25 32.40 -15.70
CA SER A 12 -44.29 31.40 -15.47
C SER A 12 -43.75 30.04 -15.88
N CYS A 13 -43.35 29.22 -14.91
CA CYS A 13 -43.28 27.77 -15.10
C CYS A 13 -44.55 27.20 -14.45
N ALA A 14 -45.61 27.01 -15.24
CA ALA A 14 -46.77 26.24 -14.81
C ALA A 14 -46.41 24.75 -14.91
N ALA A 15 -46.50 24.01 -13.80
CA ALA A 15 -46.49 22.56 -13.82
C ALA A 15 -47.96 22.10 -13.75
N ASP A 16 -48.47 21.57 -14.86
CA ASP A 16 -49.74 20.84 -14.82
C ASP A 16 -49.46 19.43 -14.28
N GLY A 17 -50.14 19.08 -13.19
CA GLY A 17 -50.11 17.74 -12.63
C GLY A 17 -50.91 16.77 -13.49
N ALA A 18 -50.31 15.61 -13.80
CA ALA A 18 -51.05 14.40 -14.15
C ALA A 18 -50.29 13.17 -13.62
N ALA A 19 -51.06 12.22 -13.11
CA ALA A 19 -50.64 10.94 -12.57
C ALA A 19 -50.22 9.96 -13.66
N ASP A 20 -49.61 8.86 -13.21
CA ASP A 20 -49.11 7.70 -13.94
C ASP A 20 -47.73 7.85 -14.58
N GLY A 21 -46.78 7.12 -13.99
CA GLY A 21 -45.35 7.29 -14.18
C GLY A 21 -44.84 6.84 -15.53
N VAL A 22 -44.34 7.80 -16.29
CA VAL A 22 -43.11 7.76 -17.09
C VAL A 22 -42.65 9.21 -17.18
N ILE A 23 -41.46 9.57 -16.67
CA ILE A 23 -40.88 10.89 -16.94
C ILE A 23 -39.98 10.75 -18.16
N ASP A 24 -40.55 11.01 -19.34
CA ASP A 24 -39.82 11.36 -20.55
C ASP A 24 -40.22 12.77 -20.99
N ASN A 25 -39.21 13.53 -21.42
CA ASN A 25 -39.23 14.87 -22.04
C ASN A 25 -39.23 16.13 -21.16
N ILE A 26 -38.00 16.60 -20.92
CA ILE A 26 -37.43 17.85 -21.46
C ILE A 26 -38.42 19.02 -21.58
N ALA A 27 -38.41 19.91 -20.59
CA ALA A 27 -38.77 21.32 -20.77
C ALA A 27 -37.48 22.15 -20.82
N THR A 28 -36.95 22.36 -22.02
CA THR A 28 -35.82 23.27 -22.25
C THR A 28 -36.30 24.72 -22.12
N CYS A 29 -36.05 25.35 -20.97
CA CYS A 29 -36.12 26.80 -20.86
C CYS A 29 -34.85 27.41 -21.48
N ILE A 30 -34.84 27.68 -22.79
CA ILE A 30 -33.77 28.43 -23.45
C ILE A 30 -33.93 29.91 -23.08
N GLY A 31 -33.42 30.27 -21.90
CA GLY A 31 -33.12 31.66 -21.56
C GLY A 31 -31.78 32.04 -22.18
N ASN A 32 -31.83 32.71 -23.34
CA ASN A 32 -30.65 33.22 -24.03
C ASN A 32 -29.99 34.33 -23.20
N ARG A 33 -29.02 33.97 -22.36
CA ARG A 33 -28.02 34.89 -21.79
C ARG A 33 -26.66 34.45 -22.31
N GLY A 34 -26.14 35.20 -23.27
CA GLY A 34 -24.73 35.17 -23.64
C GLY A 34 -23.88 35.59 -22.44
N GLY A 35 -23.46 34.62 -21.65
CA GLY A 35 -22.39 34.76 -20.67
C GLY A 35 -21.20 33.99 -21.21
N GLY A 36 -20.17 34.70 -21.66
CA GLY A 36 -18.86 34.10 -21.96
C GLY A 36 -18.28 33.53 -20.67
N GLY A 37 -18.58 32.26 -20.40
CA GLY A 37 -17.92 31.48 -19.39
C GLY A 37 -16.51 31.18 -19.87
N GLY A 38 -15.56 32.06 -19.56
CA GLY A 38 -14.16 31.69 -19.61
C GLY A 38 -13.98 30.46 -18.73
N SER A 39 -13.71 29.31 -19.35
CA SER A 39 -13.34 28.10 -18.63
C SER A 39 -12.07 28.43 -17.86
N ALA A 40 -12.21 28.72 -16.56
CA ALA A 40 -11.06 28.83 -15.69
C ALA A 40 -10.30 27.50 -15.79
N ALA A 41 -8.99 27.57 -16.07
CA ALA A 41 -8.16 26.38 -16.05
C ALA A 41 -8.37 25.65 -14.71
N PRO A 42 -8.50 24.31 -14.72
CA PRO A 42 -8.68 23.56 -13.49
C PRO A 42 -7.54 23.90 -12.52
N ALA A 43 -7.88 24.04 -11.24
CA ALA A 43 -6.89 24.27 -10.20
C ALA A 43 -5.84 23.13 -10.22
N PRO A 44 -4.56 23.43 -9.94
CA PRO A 44 -3.55 22.39 -9.84
C PRO A 44 -3.91 21.40 -8.72
N PRO A 45 -3.53 20.11 -8.86
CA PRO A 45 -3.78 19.11 -7.83
C PRO A 45 -3.11 19.46 -6.50
N THR A 46 -3.78 19.12 -5.40
CA THR A 46 -3.24 19.27 -4.05
C THR A 46 -2.23 18.17 -3.73
N THR A 47 -1.42 18.36 -2.67
CA THR A 47 -0.51 17.33 -2.15
C THR A 47 -1.24 16.02 -1.84
N GLU A 48 -2.45 16.09 -1.27
CA GLU A 48 -3.25 14.92 -0.93
C GLU A 48 -3.74 14.17 -2.17
N GLN A 49 -4.14 14.89 -3.23
CA GLN A 49 -4.51 14.29 -4.51
C GLN A 49 -3.31 13.62 -5.19
N ILE A 50 -2.11 14.21 -5.09
CA ILE A 50 -0.88 13.61 -5.61
C ILE A 50 -0.52 12.35 -4.81
N ASN A 51 -0.57 12.39 -3.48
CA ASN A 51 -0.29 11.23 -2.62
C ASN A 51 -1.24 10.06 -2.93
N LEU A 52 -2.54 10.34 -3.06
CA LEU A 52 -3.55 9.35 -3.39
C LEU A 52 -3.27 8.73 -4.78
N HIS A 53 -2.95 9.55 -5.78
CA HIS A 53 -2.69 9.02 -7.12
C HIS A 53 -1.36 8.23 -7.20
N LEU A 54 -0.33 8.65 -6.45
CA LEU A 54 0.90 7.89 -6.31
C LEU A 54 0.63 6.54 -5.65
N SER A 55 -0.15 6.47 -4.57
CA SER A 55 -0.44 5.21 -3.87
C SER A 55 -1.22 4.22 -4.72
N GLU A 56 -2.06 4.70 -5.64
CA GLU A 56 -2.81 3.86 -6.58
C GLU A 56 -1.97 3.30 -7.74
N THR A 57 -0.88 3.99 -8.11
CA THR A 57 -0.12 3.70 -9.34
C THR A 57 1.26 3.10 -9.08
N VAL A 58 1.84 3.36 -7.91
CA VAL A 58 3.12 2.76 -7.51
C VAL A 58 2.93 1.26 -7.30
N LYS A 59 3.75 0.47 -7.99
CA LYS A 59 3.74 -1.00 -7.85
C LYS A 59 4.79 -1.40 -6.82
N LEU A 60 4.38 -1.47 -5.57
CA LEU A 60 5.25 -1.94 -4.51
C LEU A 60 5.45 -3.46 -4.62
N PRO A 61 6.69 -3.94 -4.43
CA PRO A 61 6.95 -5.37 -4.26
C PRO A 61 6.14 -5.94 -3.09
N ALA A 62 5.81 -7.24 -3.16
CA ALA A 62 4.93 -7.87 -2.19
C ALA A 62 5.52 -7.94 -0.77
N GLY A 63 6.85 -7.92 -0.61
CA GLY A 63 7.48 -8.06 0.69
C GLY A 63 7.48 -9.50 1.19
N THR A 64 7.49 -10.53 0.31
CA THR A 64 7.39 -11.92 0.74
C THR A 64 8.55 -12.26 1.68
N PRO A 65 8.27 -12.67 2.93
CA PRO A 65 9.32 -13.00 3.88
C PRO A 65 10.10 -14.21 3.40
N VAL A 66 11.39 -14.28 3.70
CA VAL A 66 12.24 -15.44 3.44
C VAL A 66 12.90 -15.89 4.73
N LEU A 67 12.89 -17.20 4.95
CA LEU A 67 13.47 -17.86 6.12
C LEU A 67 14.77 -18.56 5.72
N GLY A 68 15.86 -18.24 6.42
CA GLY A 68 17.17 -18.86 6.21
C GLY A 68 17.72 -19.55 7.45
N PRO A 69 18.37 -20.72 7.32
CA PRO A 69 18.42 -21.57 6.13
C PRO A 69 17.04 -22.05 5.69
N ASP A 70 16.87 -22.28 4.39
CA ASP A 70 15.63 -22.83 3.83
C ASP A 70 15.36 -24.22 4.44
N PRO A 71 14.16 -24.48 5.01
CA PRO A 71 13.79 -25.77 5.60
C PRO A 71 14.05 -27.00 4.72
N SER A 72 14.00 -26.85 3.39
CA SER A 72 14.19 -27.93 2.42
C SER A 72 15.62 -28.44 2.29
N ILE A 73 16.60 -27.73 2.86
CA ILE A 73 18.01 -28.15 2.76
C ILE A 73 18.40 -29.21 3.81
N ASN A 74 17.52 -29.51 4.78
CA ASN A 74 17.73 -30.55 5.78
C ASN A 74 16.87 -31.79 5.50
N GLU A 75 17.22 -32.92 6.13
CA GLU A 75 16.58 -34.22 5.87
C GLU A 75 15.12 -34.31 6.32
N TRP A 76 14.69 -33.42 7.21
CA TRP A 76 13.31 -33.39 7.73
C TRP A 76 12.38 -32.45 6.96
N ASN A 77 12.91 -31.66 6.02
CA ASN A 77 12.17 -30.68 5.22
C ASN A 77 11.29 -29.75 6.09
N MET A 78 11.86 -29.28 7.20
CA MET A 78 11.16 -28.44 8.20
C MET A 78 12.14 -27.54 8.95
N ALA A 79 11.64 -26.42 9.48
CA ALA A 79 12.34 -25.67 10.50
C ALA A 79 12.35 -26.45 11.82
N VAL A 80 13.29 -26.11 12.69
CA VAL A 80 13.59 -26.82 13.94
C VAL A 80 13.52 -25.85 15.11
N VAL A 81 12.77 -26.23 16.16
CA VAL A 81 12.70 -25.49 17.42
C VAL A 81 14.10 -25.21 17.97
N GLY A 82 14.33 -23.99 18.45
CA GLY A 82 15.60 -23.54 19.04
C GLY A 82 16.72 -23.22 18.05
N TYR A 83 16.58 -23.56 16.77
CA TYR A 83 17.59 -23.22 15.76
C TYR A 83 17.51 -21.72 15.37
N PRO A 84 18.66 -20.99 15.28
CA PRO A 84 18.65 -19.59 14.89
C PRO A 84 18.37 -19.42 13.39
N TYR A 85 17.22 -18.83 13.09
CA TYR A 85 16.84 -18.47 11.73
C TYR A 85 17.11 -17.00 11.43
N TRP A 86 17.27 -16.72 10.14
CA TRP A 86 17.51 -15.42 9.54
C TRP A 86 16.27 -15.03 8.74
N LEU A 87 15.90 -13.75 8.77
CA LEU A 87 14.74 -13.20 8.06
C LEU A 87 15.16 -12.07 7.12
N TRP A 88 14.66 -12.09 5.90
CA TRP A 88 14.80 -11.00 4.92
C TRP A 88 13.62 -11.01 3.93
N THR A 89 13.57 -10.03 3.04
CA THR A 89 12.75 -10.03 1.81
C THR A 89 13.71 -9.94 0.62
N GLU A 90 13.35 -10.53 -0.54
CA GLU A 90 14.21 -10.48 -1.74
C GLU A 90 13.97 -9.27 -2.64
N ASP A 91 13.03 -8.42 -2.24
CA ASP A 91 12.61 -7.25 -2.99
C ASP A 91 13.73 -6.18 -3.08
N PRO A 92 13.75 -5.34 -4.13
CA PRO A 92 14.63 -4.18 -4.15
C PRO A 92 14.33 -3.29 -2.94
N GLU A 93 15.37 -2.75 -2.29
CA GLU A 93 15.18 -1.90 -1.10
C GLU A 93 14.72 -0.48 -1.44
N ALA A 94 14.92 -0.03 -2.68
CA ALA A 94 14.45 1.26 -3.17
C ALA A 94 14.29 1.28 -4.70
N PHE A 95 13.42 2.16 -5.20
CA PHE A 95 13.26 2.42 -6.63
C PHE A 95 12.58 3.77 -6.89
N ASP A 96 12.75 4.28 -8.11
CA ASP A 96 12.09 5.50 -8.55
C ASP A 96 10.82 5.18 -9.36
N HIS A 97 9.81 6.04 -9.23
CA HIS A 97 8.54 5.95 -9.97
C HIS A 97 8.04 7.34 -10.35
N GLY A 98 7.50 7.47 -11.55
CA GLY A 98 7.02 8.75 -12.08
C GLY A 98 5.56 8.67 -12.52
N ILE A 99 4.80 9.74 -12.28
CA ILE A 99 3.40 9.88 -12.73
C ILE A 99 3.19 11.22 -13.44
N SER A 100 2.06 11.33 -14.15
CA SER A 100 1.56 12.60 -14.67
C SER A 100 0.10 12.78 -14.26
N LEU A 101 -0.21 13.90 -13.60
CA LEU A 101 -1.55 14.22 -13.11
C LEU A 101 -1.91 15.65 -13.48
N ALA A 102 -3.01 15.83 -14.25
CA ALA A 102 -3.48 17.15 -14.70
C ALA A 102 -2.38 18.01 -15.38
N GLY A 103 -1.45 17.37 -16.11
CA GLY A 103 -0.34 18.05 -16.79
C GLY A 103 0.88 18.37 -15.90
N ILE A 104 0.85 17.99 -14.62
CA ILE A 104 1.99 18.05 -13.69
C ILE A 104 2.72 16.72 -13.74
N THR A 105 4.05 16.78 -13.87
CA THR A 105 4.93 15.61 -13.73
C THR A 105 5.40 15.51 -12.29
N VAL A 106 5.32 14.32 -11.71
CA VAL A 106 5.77 14.04 -10.35
C VAL A 106 6.75 12.89 -10.40
N ASP A 107 7.95 13.12 -9.89
CA ASP A 107 8.99 12.12 -9.70
C ASP A 107 9.00 11.72 -8.23
N SER A 108 9.00 10.41 -7.96
CA SER A 108 8.98 9.85 -6.61
C SER A 108 10.09 8.83 -6.42
N HIS A 109 10.58 8.75 -5.19
CA HIS A 109 11.54 7.76 -4.70
C HIS A 109 10.87 6.96 -3.59
N ALA A 110 10.78 5.65 -3.78
CA ALA A 110 10.26 4.69 -2.82
C ALA A 110 11.42 3.96 -2.16
N GLU A 111 11.46 3.91 -0.82
CA GLU A 111 12.46 3.16 -0.06
C GLU A 111 11.83 2.38 1.10
N ILE A 112 12.36 1.19 1.39
CA ILE A 112 11.96 0.42 2.57
C ILE A 112 12.49 1.12 3.81
N LYS A 113 11.57 1.52 4.70
CA LYS A 113 11.89 2.11 5.99
C LYS A 113 12.12 1.05 7.07
N GLN A 114 11.29 0.01 7.05
CA GLN A 114 11.37 -1.12 7.98
C GLN A 114 10.59 -2.32 7.43
N VAL A 115 10.95 -3.51 7.92
CA VAL A 115 10.15 -4.73 7.83
C VAL A 115 9.88 -5.22 9.25
N VAL A 116 8.64 -5.58 9.53
CA VAL A 116 8.24 -6.24 10.77
C VAL A 116 7.83 -7.67 10.44
N PHE A 117 8.52 -8.64 11.01
CA PHE A 117 8.21 -10.05 10.85
C PHE A 117 7.44 -10.55 12.08
N ASP A 118 6.21 -11.00 11.87
CA ASP A 118 5.50 -11.86 12.82
C ASP A 118 5.71 -13.31 12.37
N VAL A 119 6.29 -14.13 13.25
CA VAL A 119 6.68 -15.49 12.89
C VAL A 119 5.57 -16.51 13.16
N GLY A 120 4.45 -16.09 13.76
CA GLY A 120 3.30 -16.94 14.07
C GLY A 120 3.54 -17.92 15.22
N ASP A 121 4.66 -17.82 15.93
CA ASP A 121 4.92 -18.56 17.17
C ASP A 121 4.38 -17.76 18.37
N PRO A 122 3.46 -18.31 19.17
CA PRO A 122 2.80 -17.57 20.24
C PRO A 122 3.74 -17.05 21.32
N GLU A 123 4.96 -17.60 21.45
CA GLU A 123 5.95 -17.16 22.42
C GLU A 123 6.99 -16.19 21.85
N VAL A 124 6.94 -15.90 20.54
CA VAL A 124 7.90 -15.02 19.87
C VAL A 124 7.22 -13.71 19.49
N ALA A 125 7.69 -12.61 20.08
CA ALA A 125 7.20 -11.28 19.72
C ALA A 125 7.64 -10.90 18.28
N PRO A 126 6.89 -10.02 17.58
CA PRO A 126 7.26 -9.55 16.25
C PRO A 126 8.66 -8.91 16.20
N ILE A 127 9.44 -9.27 15.19
CA ILE A 127 10.82 -8.84 14.99
C ILE A 127 10.83 -7.62 14.06
N ARG A 128 11.28 -6.47 14.58
CA ARG A 128 11.39 -5.23 13.81
C ARG A 128 12.80 -5.07 13.24
N CYS A 129 12.87 -4.82 11.94
CA CYS A 129 14.10 -4.78 11.17
C CYS A 129 14.17 -3.52 10.30
N THR A 130 15.19 -2.68 10.47
CA THR A 130 15.49 -1.56 9.56
C THR A 130 16.46 -1.95 8.45
N THR A 131 17.12 -3.09 8.59
CA THR A 131 18.03 -3.67 7.60
C THR A 131 17.96 -5.18 7.77
N THR A 132 18.06 -5.94 6.68
CA THR A 132 18.09 -7.41 6.72
C THR A 132 19.41 -7.92 6.14
N THR A 133 19.72 -9.19 6.37
CA THR A 133 20.89 -9.82 5.74
C THR A 133 20.47 -11.18 5.21
N PRO A 134 20.50 -11.40 3.88
CA PRO A 134 20.19 -12.70 3.32
C PRO A 134 21.15 -13.77 3.83
N TRP A 135 20.60 -14.88 4.31
CA TRP A 135 21.40 -16.06 4.62
C TRP A 135 22.02 -16.62 3.33
N ARG A 136 23.25 -17.14 3.42
CA ARG A 136 23.94 -17.75 2.26
C ARG A 136 24.52 -19.11 2.64
N LYS A 137 24.54 -20.01 1.67
CA LYS A 137 25.20 -21.32 1.81
C LYS A 137 26.67 -21.11 2.20
N GLY A 138 27.10 -21.78 3.26
CA GLY A 138 28.47 -21.67 3.81
C GLY A 138 28.54 -20.94 5.15
N VAL A 139 27.46 -20.25 5.57
CA VAL A 139 27.34 -19.78 6.96
C VAL A 139 27.37 -21.00 7.91
N PRO A 140 28.22 -21.01 8.95
CA PRO A 140 28.27 -22.13 9.89
C PRO A 140 26.91 -22.38 10.55
N ALA A 141 26.55 -23.66 10.73
CA ALA A 141 25.29 -24.04 11.36
C ALA A 141 25.18 -23.40 12.76
N GLY A 142 23.99 -22.90 13.10
CA GLY A 142 23.74 -22.24 14.38
C GLY A 142 24.26 -20.80 14.48
N THR A 143 24.85 -20.22 13.43
CA THR A 143 25.25 -18.80 13.43
C THR A 143 24.01 -17.90 13.47
N PRO A 144 23.85 -17.00 14.45
CA PRO A 144 22.76 -16.02 14.48
C PRO A 144 22.87 -15.00 13.34
N SER A 145 21.72 -14.51 12.87
CA SER A 145 21.68 -13.39 11.92
C SER A 145 22.28 -12.13 12.53
N PRO A 146 23.08 -11.35 11.77
CA PRO A 146 23.64 -10.09 12.25
C PRO A 146 22.59 -8.97 12.39
N ASN A 147 21.48 -9.05 11.64
CA ASN A 147 20.51 -7.97 11.54
C ASN A 147 19.10 -8.39 11.97
N CYS A 148 18.64 -9.55 11.50
CA CYS A 148 17.25 -10.01 11.67
C CYS A 148 17.25 -11.51 11.89
N GLY A 149 17.24 -11.93 13.15
CA GLY A 149 17.24 -13.33 13.52
C GLY A 149 16.32 -13.62 14.70
N PHE A 150 15.85 -14.86 14.75
CA PHE A 150 14.94 -15.33 15.78
C PHE A 150 15.08 -16.86 15.96
N ARG A 151 14.30 -17.42 16.88
CA ARG A 151 14.14 -18.88 17.05
C ARG A 151 12.66 -19.18 17.21
N TYR A 152 12.21 -20.26 16.58
CA TYR A 152 10.95 -20.89 16.97
C TYR A 152 11.12 -21.55 18.34
N LEU A 153 10.11 -21.41 19.18
CA LEU A 153 10.02 -21.98 20.53
C LEU A 153 9.00 -23.12 20.58
N ASN A 154 8.04 -23.15 19.65
CA ASN A 154 7.01 -24.17 19.57
C ASN A 154 7.06 -24.92 18.23
N PRO A 155 6.80 -26.24 18.20
CA PRO A 155 6.59 -26.96 16.96
C PRO A 155 5.17 -26.69 16.43
N GLY A 156 4.97 -26.80 15.11
CA GLY A 156 3.68 -26.57 14.49
C GLY A 156 3.76 -26.03 13.06
N HIS A 157 2.62 -25.56 12.55
CA HIS A 157 2.56 -24.76 11.35
C HIS A 157 2.39 -23.30 11.77
N HIS A 158 3.36 -22.47 11.42
CA HIS A 158 3.37 -21.07 11.79
C HIS A 158 3.26 -20.20 10.54
N GLU A 159 2.44 -19.17 10.61
CA GLU A 159 2.31 -18.19 9.54
C GLU A 159 3.38 -17.10 9.73
N LEU A 160 4.42 -17.15 8.91
CA LEU A 160 5.44 -16.12 8.84
C LEU A 160 4.92 -14.98 7.96
N THR A 161 4.65 -13.83 8.58
CA THR A 161 4.12 -12.63 7.94
C THR A 161 5.15 -11.51 8.00
N ALA A 162 5.47 -10.90 6.87
CA ALA A 162 6.22 -9.65 6.80
C ALA A 162 5.30 -8.48 6.50
N THR A 163 5.40 -7.42 7.30
CA THR A 163 4.82 -6.11 7.00
C THR A 163 5.96 -5.16 6.67
N THR A 164 6.04 -4.74 5.41
CA THR A 164 7.05 -3.81 4.91
C THR A 164 6.46 -2.41 4.84
N THR A 165 7.06 -1.47 5.56
CA THR A 165 6.71 -0.04 5.47
C THR A 165 7.61 0.62 4.43
N TRP A 166 7.00 1.14 3.37
CA TRP A 166 7.64 1.94 2.33
C TRP A 166 7.46 3.43 2.62
N LEU A 167 8.54 4.21 2.59
CA LEU A 167 8.50 5.66 2.55
C LEU A 167 8.57 6.12 1.10
N ILE A 168 7.54 6.83 0.66
CA ILE A 168 7.51 7.47 -0.66
C ILE A 168 7.80 8.95 -0.46
N THR A 169 8.86 9.45 -1.09
CA THR A 169 9.17 10.88 -1.18
C THR A 169 8.99 11.33 -2.61
N TRP A 170 8.49 12.55 -2.86
CA TRP A 170 8.26 13.02 -4.22
C TRP A 170 8.42 14.51 -4.38
N SER A 171 8.67 14.92 -5.62
CA SER A 171 8.72 16.31 -6.07
C SER A 171 8.06 16.47 -7.44
N SER A 172 7.52 17.66 -7.72
CA SER A 172 6.88 17.97 -9.00
C SER A 172 7.64 19.04 -9.79
N ASN A 173 7.38 19.08 -11.09
CA ASN A 173 7.87 20.16 -11.97
C ASN A 173 7.27 21.55 -11.65
N THR A 174 6.24 21.61 -10.79
CA THR A 174 5.64 22.85 -10.29
C THR A 174 6.22 23.31 -8.95
N GLY A 175 7.20 22.58 -8.39
CA GLY A 175 7.86 22.89 -7.13
C GLY A 175 7.14 22.39 -5.88
N GLN A 176 6.06 21.61 -6.03
CA GLN A 176 5.43 20.91 -4.91
C GLN A 176 6.28 19.69 -4.53
N SER A 177 6.24 19.31 -3.25
CA SER A 177 6.89 18.10 -2.76
C SER A 177 6.10 17.53 -1.59
N GLY A 178 6.33 16.25 -1.30
CA GLY A 178 5.69 15.59 -0.18
C GLY A 178 6.32 14.24 0.13
N SER A 179 5.82 13.64 1.20
CA SER A 179 6.13 12.26 1.55
C SER A 179 4.94 11.59 2.21
N PHE A 180 4.83 10.28 2.07
CA PHE A 180 3.84 9.47 2.76
C PHE A 180 4.32 8.01 2.85
N GLU A 181 3.68 7.22 3.71
CA GLU A 181 4.04 5.82 3.92
C GLU A 181 2.95 4.90 3.38
N ILE A 182 3.37 3.75 2.85
CA ILE A 182 2.49 2.64 2.46
C ILE A 182 3.00 1.38 3.14
N GLU A 183 2.10 0.57 3.69
CA GLU A 183 2.43 -0.76 4.19
C GLU A 183 1.96 -1.83 3.21
N VAL A 184 2.83 -2.81 2.96
CA VAL A 184 2.49 -4.04 2.22
C VAL A 184 2.76 -5.24 3.10
N THR A 185 1.92 -6.25 2.98
CA THR A 185 2.01 -7.47 3.78
C THR A 185 2.02 -8.69 2.88
N ALA A 186 2.90 -9.63 3.20
CA ALA A 186 2.92 -10.94 2.58
C ALA A 186 3.26 -12.01 3.62
N SER A 187 2.74 -13.22 3.41
CA SER A 187 2.85 -14.31 4.36
C SER A 187 3.20 -15.63 3.67
N GLN A 188 3.84 -16.52 4.41
CA GLN A 188 4.01 -17.92 4.03
C GLN A 188 3.89 -18.83 5.27
N THR A 189 3.51 -20.09 5.05
CA THR A 189 3.43 -21.07 6.14
C THR A 189 4.75 -21.82 6.29
N ILE A 190 5.29 -21.83 7.50
CA ILE A 190 6.50 -22.57 7.88
C ILE A 190 6.10 -23.77 8.73
N ARG A 191 6.56 -24.96 8.33
CA ARG A 191 6.47 -26.17 9.17
C ARG A 191 7.67 -26.22 10.11
N VAL A 192 7.40 -26.30 11.40
CA VAL A 192 8.40 -26.37 12.47
C VAL A 192 8.22 -27.69 13.23
N GLY A 193 9.32 -28.40 13.46
CA GLY A 193 9.34 -29.60 14.31
C GLY A 193 10.38 -29.50 15.41
N GLU A 194 10.25 -30.38 16.40
CA GLU A 194 11.25 -30.57 17.45
C GLU A 194 12.02 -31.86 17.18
N LEU A 195 13.34 -31.82 17.39
CA LEU A 195 14.19 -32.99 17.24
C LEU A 195 14.50 -33.56 18.61
N GLU A 196 14.01 -34.78 18.87
CA GLU A 196 14.30 -35.52 20.10
C GLU A 196 15.28 -36.67 19.81
N SER A 197 16.25 -36.87 20.71
CA SER A 197 17.15 -38.01 20.67
C SER A 197 16.65 -39.12 21.59
N VAL A 198 16.61 -40.36 21.10
CA VAL A 198 16.37 -41.55 21.94
C VAL A 198 17.70 -42.26 22.17
N ILE A 199 18.13 -42.36 23.42
CA ILE A 199 19.25 -43.23 23.80
C ILE A 199 18.68 -44.62 24.08
N ILE A 200 18.98 -45.58 23.20
CA ILE A 200 18.67 -46.99 23.46
C ILE A 200 19.89 -47.59 24.17
N GLY A 201 19.69 -48.02 25.42
CA GLY A 201 20.67 -48.76 26.21
C GLY A 201 20.61 -50.26 26.00
#